data_AF-A0A7W2U3E8-F1
#
_entry.id   AF-A0A7W2U3E8-F1
#
_cell.length_a   1.000
_cell.length_b   1.000
_cell.length_c   1.000
_cell.angle_alpha   90.00
_cell.angle_beta   90.00
_cell.angle_gamma   90.00
#
_symmetry.space_group_name_H-M   'P 1'
#
loop_
_entity.id
_entity.type
_entity.pdbx_description
1 polymer ?
#
loop_
_entity_poly.entity_id
_entity_poly.type
_entity_poly.pdbx_seq_one_letter_code
_entity_poly.pdbx_strand_id
1 'polypeptide(L)'
;MKLKLSILVLVLSSIISLGASAGKNDNKTYKVTVTNLTKGISFTPLLVATHNRDISFFKVGEPASKMIERIAEGGDISMLKTALDDSRNVLSTTNSEGLLAPGASVELTMERHGKYKQISIAAMLLPTNDTMVALLGKSLPKKGKQVYFLKAYDGGTETNDEYCNNIPGPHCGGMPFSPEDAGEGYIYPSPAIHGEADLSRQMYNWNGAVAKVVIEVVK
;
A
#
# COMPACT_ATOMS: atom_id res chain seq x y z
N MET A 1 -20.64 70.69 60.04
CA MET A 1 -19.84 69.79 59.19
C MET A 1 -20.08 68.34 59.62
N LYS A 2 -20.78 67.55 58.80
CA LYS A 2 -20.90 66.08 58.97
C LYS A 2 -20.43 65.45 57.66
N LEU A 3 -19.27 64.78 57.68
CA LEU A 3 -18.70 64.11 56.51
C LEU A 3 -19.28 62.70 56.45
N LYS A 4 -20.03 62.37 55.38
CA LYS A 4 -20.45 61.01 55.05
C LYS A 4 -19.34 60.33 54.25
N LEU A 5 -18.80 59.24 54.75
CA LEU A 5 -17.83 58.39 54.06
C LEU A 5 -18.60 57.26 53.36
N SER A 6 -18.81 57.36 52.04
CA SER A 6 -19.31 56.24 51.23
C SER A 6 -18.13 55.40 50.76
N ILE A 7 -18.08 54.15 51.20
CA ILE A 7 -17.14 53.14 50.70
C ILE A 7 -17.72 52.56 49.41
N LEU A 8 -17.09 52.86 48.28
CA LEU A 8 -17.41 52.30 46.97
C LEU A 8 -16.60 51.01 46.78
N VAL A 9 -17.25 49.85 46.87
CA VAL A 9 -16.64 48.55 46.57
C VAL A 9 -16.70 48.33 45.06
N LEU A 10 -15.55 48.43 44.39
CA LEU A 10 -15.36 48.08 42.98
C LEU A 10 -15.06 46.57 42.89
N VAL A 11 -16.05 45.78 42.48
CA VAL A 11 -15.87 44.35 42.16
C VAL A 11 -15.37 44.24 40.73
N LEU A 12 -14.09 43.89 40.55
CA LEU A 12 -13.47 43.64 39.26
C LEU A 12 -13.76 42.19 38.83
N SER A 13 -14.78 41.99 37.99
CA SER A 13 -15.10 40.67 37.45
C SER A 13 -14.16 40.33 36.30
N SER A 14 -13.22 39.41 36.53
CA SER A 14 -12.27 38.94 35.51
C SER A 14 -12.93 37.83 34.69
N ILE A 15 -13.31 38.13 33.45
CA ILE A 15 -13.82 37.15 32.50
C ILE A 15 -12.62 36.38 31.93
N ILE A 16 -12.42 35.14 32.40
CA ILE A 16 -11.45 34.21 31.82
C ILE A 16 -12.08 33.64 30.55
N SER A 17 -11.71 34.18 29.40
CA SER A 17 -12.07 33.62 28.10
C SER A 17 -11.31 32.31 27.87
N LEU A 18 -11.93 31.16 28.12
CA LEU A 18 -11.45 29.88 27.61
C LEU A 18 -11.53 29.90 26.08
N GLY A 19 -10.40 30.16 25.42
CA GLY A 19 -10.25 29.94 23.99
C GLY A 19 -10.34 28.44 23.72
N ALA A 20 -11.49 27.98 23.24
CA ALA A 20 -11.60 26.66 22.64
C ALA A 20 -10.71 26.64 21.39
N SER A 21 -9.51 26.05 21.51
CA SER A 21 -8.70 25.71 20.34
C SER A 21 -9.48 24.67 19.54
N ALA A 22 -10.22 25.11 18.52
CA ALA A 22 -10.75 24.23 17.51
C ALA A 22 -9.57 23.49 16.86
N GLY A 23 -9.32 22.26 17.30
CA GLY A 23 -8.31 21.39 16.71
C GLY A 23 -8.58 21.30 15.21
N LYS A 24 -7.57 21.61 14.39
CA LYS A 24 -7.68 21.50 12.94
C LYS A 24 -8.00 20.04 12.63
N ASN A 25 -9.22 19.74 12.17
CA ASN A 25 -9.60 18.39 11.79
C ASN A 25 -8.71 17.95 10.62
N ASP A 26 -7.71 17.10 10.90
CA ASP A 26 -6.77 16.59 9.89
C ASP A 26 -7.27 15.28 9.26
N ASN A 27 -8.45 14.81 9.68
CA ASN A 27 -9.08 13.61 9.15
C ASN A 27 -9.43 13.84 7.69
N LYS A 28 -9.00 12.92 6.84
CA LYS A 28 -9.33 12.93 5.42
C LYS A 28 -9.61 11.53 4.94
N THR A 29 -10.62 11.43 4.09
CA THR A 29 -10.92 10.22 3.35
C THR A 29 -10.33 10.35 1.94
N TYR A 30 -9.83 9.24 1.43
CA TYR A 30 -9.22 9.13 0.13
C TYR A 30 -9.89 8.06 -0.68
N LYS A 31 -9.98 8.33 -1.98
CA LYS A 31 -10.34 7.37 -3.00
C LYS A 31 -9.05 6.96 -3.71
N VAL A 32 -8.73 5.68 -3.64
CA VAL A 32 -7.53 5.10 -4.28
C VAL A 32 -8.00 4.22 -5.43
N THR A 33 -7.76 4.69 -6.66
CA THR A 33 -8.03 3.92 -7.86
C THR A 33 -6.73 3.29 -8.35
N VAL A 34 -6.69 1.96 -8.40
CA VAL A 34 -5.57 1.20 -8.96
C VAL A 34 -6.01 0.63 -10.31
N THR A 35 -5.28 0.97 -11.37
CA THR A 35 -5.47 0.43 -12.72
C THR A 35 -4.32 -0.49 -13.07
N ASN A 36 -4.63 -1.70 -13.52
CA ASN A 36 -3.65 -2.62 -14.08
C ASN A 36 -3.33 -2.20 -15.53
N LEU A 37 -2.08 -1.82 -15.79
CA LEU A 37 -1.61 -1.34 -17.10
C LEU A 37 -0.96 -2.45 -17.94
N THR A 38 -0.84 -3.65 -17.39
CA THR A 38 -0.17 -4.77 -18.07
C THR A 38 -1.05 -5.37 -19.16
N LYS A 39 -0.43 -6.22 -19.98
CA LYS A 39 -1.10 -7.14 -20.90
C LYS A 39 -0.86 -8.55 -20.36
N GLY A 40 -1.91 -9.37 -20.27
CA GLY A 40 -1.80 -10.77 -19.86
C GLY A 40 -1.55 -11.01 -18.36
N ILE A 41 -1.06 -10.02 -17.62
CA ILE A 41 -0.80 -10.13 -16.18
C ILE A 41 -2.01 -9.67 -15.36
N SER A 42 -2.44 -10.46 -14.39
CA SER A 42 -3.44 -10.08 -13.39
C SER A 42 -2.77 -9.76 -12.06
N PHE A 43 -3.35 -8.87 -11.26
CA PHE A 43 -2.90 -8.70 -9.87
C PHE A 43 -3.75 -9.55 -8.95
N THR A 44 -3.11 -10.20 -7.97
CA THR A 44 -3.81 -10.82 -6.84
C THR A 44 -4.43 -9.74 -5.94
N PRO A 45 -5.18 -10.09 -4.87
CA PRO A 45 -5.70 -9.10 -3.94
C PRO A 45 -4.64 -8.08 -3.52
N LEU A 46 -4.91 -6.81 -3.80
CA LEU A 46 -4.08 -5.69 -3.39
C LEU A 46 -4.23 -5.51 -1.90
N LEU A 47 -3.12 -5.43 -1.16
CA LEU A 47 -3.12 -4.91 0.20
C LEU A 47 -2.72 -3.45 0.18
N VAL A 48 -3.49 -2.62 0.86
CA VAL A 48 -3.26 -1.19 1.00
C VAL A 48 -3.27 -0.78 2.47
N ALA A 49 -2.30 0.01 2.89
CA ALA A 49 -2.20 0.47 4.28
C ALA A 49 -1.95 1.98 4.36
N THR A 50 -2.66 2.67 5.27
CA THR A 50 -2.28 4.01 5.72
C THR A 50 -1.41 3.90 6.97
N HIS A 51 -0.21 4.47 6.96
CA HIS A 51 0.75 4.31 8.05
C HIS A 51 1.65 5.55 8.26
N ASN A 52 2.51 5.50 9.27
CA ASN A 52 3.57 6.49 9.52
C ASN A 52 4.91 6.03 8.91
N ARG A 53 5.98 6.80 9.12
CA ARG A 53 7.32 6.53 8.54
C ARG A 53 8.04 5.31 9.08
N ASP A 54 7.52 4.68 10.13
CA ASP A 54 8.16 3.52 10.76
C ASP A 54 7.74 2.20 10.10
N ILE A 55 6.79 2.26 9.17
CA ILE A 55 6.31 1.10 8.40
C ILE A 55 6.87 1.15 6.99
N SER A 56 7.37 0.00 6.55
CA SER A 56 7.80 -0.28 5.18
C SER A 56 7.39 -1.70 4.87
N PHE A 57 6.71 -1.94 3.74
CA PHE A 57 6.35 -3.31 3.33
C PHE A 57 7.63 -4.12 3.05
N PHE A 58 8.54 -3.56 2.26
CA PHE A 58 9.87 -4.10 2.01
C PHE A 58 10.84 -2.99 1.61
N LYS A 59 12.12 -3.36 1.42
CA LYS A 59 13.16 -2.48 0.88
C LYS A 59 13.81 -3.17 -0.30
N VAL A 60 14.00 -2.43 -1.39
CA VAL A 60 14.73 -2.93 -2.56
C VAL A 60 16.21 -3.08 -2.20
N GLY A 61 16.81 -4.21 -2.58
CA GLY A 61 18.18 -4.60 -2.26
C GLY A 61 18.33 -5.35 -0.94
N GLU A 62 17.23 -5.60 -0.22
CA GLU A 62 17.22 -6.37 1.02
C GLU A 62 16.45 -7.68 0.83
N PRO A 63 16.73 -8.73 1.63
CA PRO A 63 15.93 -9.95 1.65
C PRO A 63 14.45 -9.67 1.92
N ALA A 64 13.57 -10.43 1.28
CA ALA A 64 12.15 -10.42 1.60
C ALA A 64 11.92 -10.94 3.02
N SER A 65 10.91 -10.42 3.69
CA SER A 65 10.40 -11.05 4.92
C SER A 65 9.43 -12.17 4.54
N LYS A 66 9.18 -13.12 5.46
CA LYS A 66 8.22 -14.20 5.20
C LYS A 66 6.82 -13.70 4.81
N MET A 67 6.40 -12.55 5.34
CA MET A 67 5.12 -11.93 4.97
C MET A 67 5.10 -11.39 3.54
N ILE A 68 6.26 -11.00 3.01
CA ILE A 68 6.42 -10.49 1.65
C ILE A 68 6.58 -11.64 0.65
N GLU A 69 7.36 -12.68 0.99
CA GLU A 69 7.39 -13.96 0.24
C GLU A 69 5.97 -14.48 -0.02
N ARG A 70 5.11 -14.47 1.01
CA ARG A 70 3.73 -14.95 0.89
C ARG A 70 2.88 -14.15 -0.10
N ILE A 71 3.15 -12.86 -0.24
CA ILE A 71 2.52 -12.04 -1.27
C ILE A 71 3.16 -12.35 -2.62
N ALA A 72 4.49 -12.38 -2.69
CA ALA A 72 5.27 -12.57 -3.90
C ALA A 72 4.93 -13.87 -4.62
N GLU A 73 4.86 -14.99 -3.91
CA GLU A 73 4.79 -16.35 -4.48
C GLU A 73 3.37 -16.90 -4.60
N GLY A 74 2.39 -16.25 -3.96
CA GLY A 74 1.03 -16.78 -3.91
C GLY A 74 -0.09 -15.75 -3.73
N GLY A 75 0.24 -14.46 -3.65
CA GLY A 75 -0.74 -13.41 -3.42
C GLY A 75 -1.45 -13.49 -2.07
N ASP A 76 -0.89 -14.21 -1.08
CA ASP A 76 -1.45 -14.32 0.25
C ASP A 76 -1.07 -13.10 1.10
N ILE A 77 -2.01 -12.15 1.19
CA ILE A 77 -1.85 -10.92 1.96
C ILE A 77 -2.13 -11.08 3.47
N SER A 78 -2.62 -12.24 3.91
CA SER A 78 -3.21 -12.41 5.24
C SER A 78 -2.22 -12.10 6.35
N MET A 79 -1.00 -12.66 6.26
CA MET A 79 0.02 -12.52 7.29
C MET A 79 0.49 -11.06 7.43
N LEU A 80 0.76 -10.38 6.31
CA LEU A 80 1.14 -8.97 6.33
C LEU A 80 -0.01 -8.11 6.85
N LYS A 81 -1.25 -8.37 6.40
CA LYS A 81 -2.43 -7.63 6.82
C LYS A 81 -2.62 -7.71 8.35
N THR A 82 -2.57 -8.90 8.93
CA THR A 82 -2.67 -9.09 10.39
C THR A 82 -1.58 -8.32 11.14
N ALA A 83 -0.32 -8.44 10.72
CA ALA A 83 0.79 -7.72 11.36
C ALA A 83 0.64 -6.19 11.28
N LEU A 84 0.09 -5.68 10.17
CA LEU A 84 -0.19 -4.25 10.01
C LEU A 84 -1.38 -3.80 10.86
N ASP A 85 -2.46 -4.57 10.91
CA ASP A 85 -3.65 -4.25 11.72
C ASP A 85 -3.33 -4.18 13.23
N ASP A 86 -2.40 -5.02 13.71
CA ASP A 86 -1.94 -5.02 15.11
C ASP A 86 -0.94 -3.89 15.43
N SER A 87 -0.46 -3.15 14.42
CA SER A 87 0.60 -2.17 14.59
C SER A 87 0.09 -0.77 14.96
N ARG A 88 0.62 -0.21 16.06
CA ARG A 88 0.41 1.20 16.46
C ARG A 88 0.96 2.25 15.48
N ASN A 89 1.63 1.80 14.42
CA ASN A 89 2.24 2.64 13.39
C ASN A 89 1.43 2.62 12.08
N VAL A 90 0.36 1.83 12.03
CA VAL A 90 -0.63 1.77 10.96
C VAL A 90 -1.95 2.36 11.48
N LEU A 91 -2.66 3.09 10.62
CA LEU A 91 -4.00 3.59 10.93
C LEU A 91 -5.07 2.59 10.54
N SER A 92 -4.95 2.04 9.32
CA SER A 92 -5.88 1.06 8.77
C SER A 92 -5.26 0.34 7.59
N THR A 93 -5.75 -0.87 7.35
CA THR A 93 -5.56 -1.61 6.11
C THR A 93 -6.88 -1.77 5.37
N THR A 94 -6.81 -1.91 4.04
CA THR A 94 -7.91 -2.32 3.18
C THR A 94 -7.33 -3.17 2.05
N ASN A 95 -8.16 -3.98 1.41
CA ASN A 95 -7.74 -4.83 0.32
C ASN A 95 -8.77 -4.87 -0.81
N SER A 96 -8.31 -5.17 -2.02
CA SER A 96 -9.23 -5.58 -3.09
C SER A 96 -9.61 -7.05 -2.93
N GLU A 97 -10.66 -7.45 -3.63
CA GLU A 97 -11.10 -8.84 -3.70
C GLU A 97 -10.82 -9.42 -5.09
N GLY A 98 -10.50 -10.71 -5.14
CA GLY A 98 -10.24 -11.42 -6.39
C GLY A 98 -9.05 -10.86 -7.20
N LEU A 99 -9.03 -11.19 -8.48
CA LEU A 99 -7.97 -10.77 -9.41
C LEU A 99 -8.33 -9.47 -10.12
N LEU A 100 -7.37 -8.54 -10.18
CA LEU A 100 -7.47 -7.35 -11.04
C LEU A 100 -6.92 -7.66 -12.43
N ALA A 101 -7.83 -7.92 -13.37
CA ALA A 101 -7.51 -8.27 -14.76
C ALA A 101 -6.74 -7.15 -15.51
N PRO A 102 -6.00 -7.48 -16.59
CA PRO A 102 -5.38 -6.50 -17.49
C PRO A 102 -6.35 -5.39 -17.92
N GLY A 103 -5.93 -4.12 -17.81
CA GLY A 103 -6.73 -2.96 -18.19
C GLY A 103 -7.87 -2.59 -17.22
N ALA A 104 -8.18 -3.46 -16.25
CA ALA A 104 -9.22 -3.20 -15.26
C ALA A 104 -8.74 -2.22 -14.18
N SER A 105 -9.71 -1.64 -13.46
CA SER A 105 -9.45 -0.80 -12.30
C SER A 105 -10.27 -1.25 -11.09
N VAL A 106 -9.70 -1.07 -9.90
CA VAL A 106 -10.41 -1.22 -8.62
C VAL A 106 -10.30 0.09 -7.84
N GLU A 107 -11.33 0.37 -7.06
CA GLU A 107 -11.39 1.53 -6.19
C GLU A 107 -11.49 1.10 -4.73
N LEU A 108 -10.64 1.71 -3.89
CA LEU A 108 -10.54 1.45 -2.46
C LEU A 108 -10.71 2.76 -1.70
N THR A 109 -11.39 2.70 -0.56
CA THR A 109 -11.55 3.85 0.33
C THR A 109 -10.56 3.73 1.48
N MET A 110 -9.90 4.85 1.81
CA MET A 110 -8.92 4.91 2.89
C MET A 110 -9.08 6.15 3.73
N GLU A 111 -8.54 6.10 4.94
CA GLU A 111 -8.54 7.22 5.86
C GLU A 111 -7.11 7.69 6.16
N ARG A 112 -6.99 8.95 6.55
CA ARG A 112 -5.78 9.57 7.06
C ARG A 112 -6.11 10.39 8.29
N HIS A 113 -5.34 10.22 9.35
CA HIS A 113 -5.44 11.04 10.55
C HIS A 113 -4.07 11.20 11.22
N GLY A 114 -3.82 12.37 11.81
CA GLY A 114 -2.70 12.61 12.72
C GLY A 114 -1.33 12.30 12.11
N LYS A 115 -0.60 11.37 12.74
CA LYS A 115 0.77 10.99 12.33
C LYS A 115 0.83 10.08 11.10
N TYR A 116 -0.28 9.42 10.74
CA TYR A 116 -0.32 8.46 9.65
C TYR A 116 -0.55 9.21 8.34
N LYS A 117 0.52 9.41 7.57
CA LYS A 117 0.54 10.30 6.39
C LYS A 117 1.05 9.60 5.14
N GLN A 118 1.36 8.31 5.23
CA GLN A 118 1.89 7.52 4.14
C GLN A 118 0.93 6.42 3.73
N ILE A 119 1.04 6.02 2.47
CA ILE A 119 0.35 4.89 1.88
C ILE A 119 1.38 3.92 1.31
N SER A 120 1.13 2.64 1.52
CA SER A 120 1.77 1.56 0.76
C SER A 120 0.72 0.64 0.13
N ILE A 121 1.06 0.08 -1.03
CA ILE A 121 0.24 -0.85 -1.81
C ILE A 121 1.15 -2.01 -2.24
N ALA A 122 0.69 -3.25 -2.15
CA ALA A 122 1.34 -4.39 -2.78
C ALA A 122 0.35 -5.45 -3.27
N ALA A 123 0.69 -6.14 -4.36
CA ALA A 123 0.02 -7.34 -4.86
C ALA A 123 1.00 -8.17 -5.70
N MET A 124 0.77 -9.48 -5.79
CA MET A 124 1.46 -10.35 -6.74
C MET A 124 1.01 -10.07 -8.18
N LEU A 125 1.89 -10.32 -9.14
CA LEU A 125 1.59 -10.40 -10.56
C LEU A 125 1.45 -11.85 -10.99
N LEU A 126 0.40 -12.18 -11.73
CA LEU A 126 0.17 -13.53 -12.26
C LEU A 126 0.00 -13.52 -13.78
N PRO A 127 0.60 -14.48 -14.51
CA PRO A 127 1.54 -15.50 -14.04
C PRO A 127 2.97 -14.96 -13.87
N THR A 128 3.57 -15.13 -12.68
CA THR A 128 5.01 -14.96 -12.39
C THR A 128 5.36 -15.88 -11.21
N ASN A 129 6.64 -16.23 -11.03
CA ASN A 129 7.11 -16.98 -9.86
C ASN A 129 6.88 -16.17 -8.58
N ASP A 130 7.58 -15.03 -8.44
CA ASP A 130 7.56 -14.23 -7.20
C ASP A 130 7.50 -12.70 -7.42
N THR A 131 6.90 -12.24 -8.53
CA THR A 131 6.88 -10.81 -8.85
C THR A 131 5.69 -10.07 -8.21
N MET A 132 5.93 -8.86 -7.69
CA MET A 132 4.93 -7.97 -7.08
C MET A 132 4.90 -6.57 -7.69
N VAL A 133 3.74 -5.92 -7.74
CA VAL A 133 3.61 -4.47 -7.92
C VAL A 133 3.62 -3.79 -6.56
N ALA A 134 4.33 -2.67 -6.41
CA ALA A 134 4.32 -1.95 -5.14
C ALA A 134 4.36 -0.41 -5.23
N LEU A 135 3.67 0.23 -4.30
CA LEU A 135 3.85 1.62 -3.89
C LEU A 135 4.40 1.61 -2.47
N LEU A 136 5.58 2.20 -2.24
CA LEU A 136 6.24 2.16 -0.93
C LEU A 136 6.23 3.55 -0.26
N GLY A 137 5.49 3.66 0.85
CA GLY A 137 5.56 4.77 1.79
C GLY A 137 5.39 6.16 1.19
N LYS A 138 4.52 6.34 0.19
CA LYS A 138 4.31 7.66 -0.44
C LYS A 138 3.43 8.55 0.41
N SER A 139 3.71 9.86 0.41
CA SER A 139 2.89 10.81 1.16
C SER A 139 1.50 10.96 0.54
N LEU A 140 0.46 10.92 1.37
CA LEU A 140 -0.90 11.19 0.94
C LEU A 140 -1.07 12.68 0.60
N PRO A 141 -1.73 13.03 -0.52
CA PRO A 141 -1.88 14.42 -0.92
C PRO A 141 -2.74 15.20 0.07
N LYS A 142 -2.44 16.48 0.29
CA LYS A 142 -3.23 17.33 1.20
C LYS A 142 -4.51 17.85 0.56
N LYS A 143 -4.55 17.99 -0.78
CA LYS A 143 -5.68 18.50 -1.55
C LYS A 143 -5.63 17.89 -2.95
N GLY A 144 -6.77 17.83 -3.64
CA GLY A 144 -6.85 17.35 -5.02
C GLY A 144 -6.47 15.87 -5.15
N LYS A 145 -5.82 15.53 -6.25
CA LYS A 145 -5.39 14.16 -6.56
C LYS A 145 -3.91 14.08 -6.90
N GLN A 146 -3.31 12.93 -6.65
CA GLN A 146 -1.96 12.59 -7.06
C GLN A 146 -1.95 11.29 -7.85
N VAL A 147 -1.13 11.23 -8.89
CA VAL A 147 -1.00 10.06 -9.76
C VAL A 147 0.40 9.46 -9.61
N TYR A 148 0.46 8.15 -9.46
CA TYR A 148 1.69 7.38 -9.41
C TYR A 148 1.67 6.29 -10.48
N PHE A 149 2.82 6.04 -11.09
CA PHE A 149 3.05 4.90 -11.96
C PHE A 149 4.00 3.94 -11.23
N LEU A 150 3.52 2.73 -10.98
CA LEU A 150 4.21 1.73 -10.15
C LEU A 150 4.97 0.77 -11.06
N LYS A 151 6.13 0.32 -10.57
CA LYS A 151 6.93 -0.74 -11.18
C LYS A 151 6.65 -2.08 -10.48
N ALA A 152 7.03 -3.15 -11.16
CA ALA A 152 7.10 -4.48 -10.59
C ALA A 152 8.47 -4.72 -9.93
N TYR A 153 8.49 -5.56 -8.92
CA TYR A 153 9.65 -6.00 -8.17
C TYR A 153 9.62 -7.51 -8.05
N ASP A 154 10.76 -8.12 -8.25
CA ASP A 154 11.01 -9.53 -8.00
C ASP A 154 11.21 -9.76 -6.51
N GLY A 155 10.63 -10.84 -5.97
CA GLY A 155 10.72 -11.20 -4.56
C GLY A 155 12.13 -11.62 -4.16
N GLY A 156 12.88 -12.17 -5.12
CA GLY A 156 14.17 -12.80 -4.91
C GLY A 156 14.08 -14.05 -4.06
N THR A 157 12.93 -14.74 -4.06
CA THR A 157 12.65 -15.87 -3.17
C THR A 157 12.34 -17.16 -3.93
N GLU A 158 12.05 -17.06 -5.23
CA GLU A 158 11.96 -18.21 -6.13
C GLU A 158 12.83 -18.00 -7.38
N THR A 159 13.33 -19.09 -7.95
CA THR A 159 14.04 -19.05 -9.23
C THR A 159 13.07 -18.60 -10.32
N ASN A 160 13.47 -17.60 -11.10
CA ASN A 160 12.72 -17.07 -12.24
C ASN A 160 12.75 -18.01 -13.46
N ASP A 161 12.23 -19.22 -13.29
CA ASP A 161 12.30 -20.29 -14.29
C ASP A 161 11.15 -20.26 -15.31
N GLU A 162 10.07 -19.52 -15.01
CA GLU A 162 8.85 -19.42 -15.81
C GLU A 162 8.15 -20.76 -16.09
N TYR A 163 8.43 -21.81 -15.30
CA TYR A 163 7.73 -23.08 -15.38
C TYR A 163 6.36 -22.96 -14.70
N CYS A 164 5.30 -23.33 -15.40
CA CYS A 164 3.95 -23.23 -14.85
C CYS A 164 3.72 -24.14 -13.63
N ASN A 165 4.57 -25.15 -13.40
CA ASN A 165 4.52 -25.99 -12.21
C ASN A 165 4.93 -25.24 -10.92
N ASN A 166 5.70 -24.16 -11.07
CA ASN A 166 6.20 -23.33 -9.97
C ASN A 166 5.47 -21.98 -9.90
N ILE A 167 4.43 -21.79 -10.72
CA ILE A 167 3.64 -20.56 -10.76
C ILE A 167 2.19 -20.89 -10.39
N PRO A 168 1.60 -20.22 -9.39
CA PRO A 168 0.22 -20.47 -9.01
C PRO A 168 -0.79 -20.02 -10.08
N GLY A 169 -2.03 -20.46 -9.89
CA GLY A 169 -3.14 -20.15 -10.80
C GLY A 169 -3.56 -18.67 -10.80
N PRO A 170 -4.40 -18.27 -11.78
CA PRO A 170 -5.27 -19.15 -12.56
C PRO A 170 -4.75 -19.54 -13.96
N HIS A 171 -3.71 -18.87 -14.46
CA HIS A 171 -3.18 -19.20 -15.80
C HIS A 171 -2.38 -20.50 -15.75
N CYS A 172 -1.42 -20.56 -14.83
CA CYS A 172 -0.77 -21.80 -14.45
C CYS A 172 -1.61 -22.55 -13.41
N GLY A 173 -1.07 -23.61 -12.82
CA GLY A 173 -1.73 -24.39 -11.77
C GLY A 173 -0.71 -25.01 -10.81
N GLY A 174 0.49 -24.43 -10.79
CA GLY A 174 1.60 -24.87 -9.98
C GLY A 174 1.38 -24.64 -8.49
N MET A 175 2.29 -25.20 -7.70
CA MET A 175 2.30 -24.99 -6.26
C MET A 175 2.87 -23.60 -5.96
N PRO A 176 2.18 -22.77 -5.15
CA PRO A 176 2.81 -21.59 -4.59
C PRO A 176 3.76 -21.98 -3.47
N PHE A 177 4.65 -21.05 -3.13
CA PHE A 177 5.55 -21.15 -1.98
C PHE A 177 6.54 -22.31 -2.12
N SER A 178 7.70 -22.04 -2.70
CA SER A 178 8.79 -23.01 -2.87
C SER A 178 9.82 -22.89 -1.72
N PRO A 179 9.61 -23.53 -0.55
CA PRO A 179 10.44 -23.30 0.64
C PRO A 179 11.89 -23.79 0.51
N GLU A 180 12.15 -24.67 -0.47
CA GLU A 180 13.48 -25.21 -0.76
C GLU A 180 14.22 -24.38 -1.83
N ASP A 181 13.55 -23.39 -2.42
CA ASP A 181 14.17 -22.42 -3.32
C ASP A 181 14.68 -21.22 -2.50
N ALA A 182 15.88 -20.77 -2.83
CA ALA A 182 16.50 -19.62 -2.20
C ALA A 182 16.35 -18.34 -3.05
N GLY A 183 15.93 -18.47 -4.31
CA GLY A 183 15.88 -17.39 -5.29
C GLY A 183 17.20 -16.62 -5.38
N GLU A 184 17.11 -15.35 -5.74
CA GLU A 184 18.25 -14.42 -5.81
C GLU A 184 18.67 -13.88 -4.42
N GLY A 185 17.81 -14.00 -3.41
CA GLY A 185 18.08 -13.65 -2.01
C GLY A 185 17.84 -12.18 -1.64
N TYR A 186 17.33 -11.35 -2.55
CA TYR A 186 17.00 -9.95 -2.29
C TYR A 186 15.93 -9.44 -3.25
N ILE A 187 15.16 -8.44 -2.83
CA ILE A 187 14.12 -7.83 -3.67
C ILE A 187 14.76 -6.86 -4.67
N TYR A 188 14.43 -6.98 -5.96
CA TYR A 188 14.98 -6.11 -7.01
C TYR A 188 13.93 -5.72 -8.06
N PRO A 189 14.18 -4.72 -8.93
CA PRO A 189 13.26 -4.40 -10.02
C PRO A 189 13.07 -5.62 -10.93
N SER A 190 11.83 -6.05 -11.12
CA SER A 190 11.55 -7.28 -11.87
C SER A 190 12.03 -7.14 -13.33
N PRO A 191 12.72 -8.16 -13.87
CA PRO A 191 13.15 -8.19 -15.27
C PRO A 191 11.98 -8.45 -16.23
N ALA A 192 10.78 -8.74 -15.70
CA ALA A 192 9.60 -9.20 -16.43
C ALA A 192 9.77 -10.60 -17.07
N ILE A 193 8.74 -11.06 -17.77
CA ILE A 193 8.74 -12.37 -18.43
C ILE A 193 9.59 -12.32 -19.71
N HIS A 194 10.55 -13.23 -19.83
CA HIS A 194 11.47 -13.37 -20.94
C HIS A 194 11.12 -14.50 -21.90
N GLY A 195 10.29 -15.45 -21.48
CA GLY A 195 9.88 -16.60 -22.27
C GLY A 195 10.89 -17.74 -22.24
N GLU A 196 11.44 -18.02 -21.06
CA GLU A 196 12.47 -19.04 -20.83
C GLU A 196 11.89 -20.45 -20.75
N ALA A 197 10.62 -20.58 -20.37
CA ALA A 197 9.91 -21.86 -20.28
C ALA A 197 8.45 -21.78 -20.79
N ASP A 198 7.47 -22.00 -19.91
CA ASP A 198 6.06 -22.18 -20.31
C ASP A 198 5.35 -20.85 -20.62
N LEU A 199 5.89 -19.74 -20.11
CA LEU A 199 5.30 -18.42 -20.34
C LEU A 199 5.77 -17.83 -21.67
N SER A 200 4.85 -17.24 -22.42
CA SER A 200 5.21 -16.51 -23.63
C SER A 200 5.59 -15.07 -23.31
N ARG A 201 6.82 -14.67 -23.69
CA ARG A 201 7.24 -13.26 -23.68
C ARG A 201 6.26 -12.34 -24.40
N GLN A 202 5.72 -12.76 -25.54
CA GLN A 202 4.79 -11.93 -26.33
C GLN A 202 3.47 -11.65 -25.58
N MET A 203 3.08 -12.55 -24.68
CA MET A 203 1.82 -12.49 -23.96
C MET A 203 1.95 -11.79 -22.61
N TYR A 204 3.05 -12.03 -21.90
CA TYR A 204 3.18 -11.69 -20.48
C TYR A 204 4.28 -10.67 -20.17
N ASN A 205 5.15 -10.35 -21.12
CA ASN A 205 6.20 -9.35 -20.86
C ASN A 205 5.62 -7.93 -20.73
N TRP A 206 6.31 -7.07 -19.97
CA TRP A 206 6.03 -5.64 -19.88
C TRP A 206 7.32 -4.83 -19.93
N ASN A 207 7.20 -3.53 -20.20
CA ASN A 207 8.29 -2.58 -20.07
C ASN A 207 7.79 -1.32 -19.37
N GLY A 208 8.43 -0.95 -18.26
CA GLY A 208 8.07 0.23 -17.49
C GLY A 208 7.00 -0.02 -16.43
N ALA A 209 6.00 0.84 -16.37
CA ALA A 209 5.01 0.83 -15.29
C ALA A 209 3.96 -0.26 -15.51
N VAL A 210 3.66 -1.02 -14.46
CA VAL A 210 2.64 -2.09 -14.46
C VAL A 210 1.31 -1.62 -13.90
N ALA A 211 1.30 -0.58 -13.06
CA ALA A 211 0.07 -0.03 -12.52
C ALA A 211 0.05 1.50 -12.52
N LYS A 212 -1.14 2.07 -12.67
CA LYS A 212 -1.42 3.48 -12.40
C LYS A 212 -2.25 3.56 -11.13
N VAL A 213 -1.80 4.37 -10.17
CA VAL A 213 -2.52 4.63 -8.93
C VAL A 213 -2.91 6.11 -8.88
N VAL A 214 -4.20 6.38 -8.72
CA VAL A 214 -4.74 7.71 -8.50
C VAL A 214 -5.23 7.80 -7.07
N ILE A 215 -4.70 8.74 -6.30
CA ILE A 215 -5.08 8.99 -4.91
C ILE A 215 -5.74 10.36 -4.85
N GLU A 216 -7.03 10.40 -4.57
CA GLU A 216 -7.83 11.62 -4.55
C GLU A 216 -8.43 11.87 -3.16
N VAL A 217 -8.32 13.10 -2.68
CA VAL A 217 -8.99 13.54 -1.44
C VAL A 217 -10.49 13.63 -1.73
N VAL A 218 -11.29 12.89 -0.97
CA VAL A 218 -12.76 13.02 -0.99
C VAL A 218 -13.14 14.33 -0.31
N LYS A 219 -14.04 15.10 -0.93
CA LYS A 219 -14.51 16.38 -0.40
C LYS A 219 -15.52 16.20 0.71
#